data_AF-A0A834BYA8-F1
#
_entry.id   AF-A0A834BYA8-F1
#
_cell.length_a   1.000
_cell.length_b   1.000
_cell.length_c   1.000
_cell.angle_alpha   90.00
_cell.angle_beta   90.00
_cell.angle_gamma   90.00
#
_symmetry.space_group_name_H-M   'P 1'
#
loop_
_entity.id
_entity.type
_entity.pdbx_description
1 polymer ?
#
loop_
_entity_poly.entity_id
_entity_poly.type
_entity_poly.pdbx_seq_one_letter_code
_entity_poly.pdbx_strand_id
1 'polypeptide(L)'
;MWSSRAMTYGELWIETRNEEATDEEDLIQRRSNLIYDTASRIRRNAKGNHCKKQSLYVEFKDIGWDSWILAPPGYDAFECAGVCSYPLTKHLTPTKHAIVQTLVSINSPQRAARACCVPTKLDPISLLYLDETGVVTYKYKYEGMVVAECGCR
;
A
#
# COMPACT_ATOMS: atom_id res chain seq x y z
N MET A 1 -47.19 31.28 -40.68
CA MET A 1 -46.08 30.48 -41.25
C MET A 1 -45.41 29.71 -40.14
N TRP A 2 -45.83 28.47 -39.87
CA TRP A 2 -45.10 27.56 -38.99
C TRP A 2 -44.11 26.77 -39.85
N SER A 3 -42.82 26.92 -39.58
CA SER A 3 -41.79 26.08 -40.20
C SER A 3 -41.65 24.83 -39.33
N SER A 4 -42.30 23.74 -39.73
CA SER A 4 -42.04 22.42 -39.16
C SER A 4 -40.80 21.85 -39.84
N ARG A 5 -39.64 22.01 -39.19
CA ARG A 5 -38.43 21.28 -39.56
C ARG A 5 -38.61 19.84 -39.08
N ALA A 6 -38.69 18.90 -40.01
CA ALA A 6 -38.68 17.48 -39.66
C ALA A 6 -37.27 17.10 -39.20
N MET A 7 -37.14 16.70 -37.93
CA MET A 7 -35.90 16.12 -37.40
C MET A 7 -35.65 14.78 -38.11
N THR A 8 -34.46 14.63 -38.67
CA THR A 8 -34.08 13.38 -39.33
C THR A 8 -33.73 12.33 -38.28
N TYR A 9 -33.99 11.04 -38.56
CA TYR A 9 -33.66 9.94 -37.64
C TYR A 9 -32.21 10.02 -37.11
N GLY A 10 -31.26 10.54 -37.90
CA GLY A 10 -29.86 10.73 -37.50
C GLY A 10 -29.63 11.77 -36.40
N GLU A 11 -30.47 12.80 -36.28
CA GLU A 11 -30.39 13.81 -35.22
C GLU A 11 -30.88 13.22 -33.88
N LEU A 12 -31.92 12.39 -33.91
CA LEU A 12 -32.45 11.68 -32.72
C LEU A 12 -31.43 10.66 -32.15
N TRP A 13 -30.63 10.00 -33.00
CA TRP A 13 -29.54 9.09 -32.60
C TRP A 13 -28.26 9.79 -32.11
N ILE A 14 -28.10 11.09 -32.40
CA ILE A 14 -26.99 11.91 -31.88
C ILE A 14 -27.37 12.49 -30.51
N GLU A 15 -28.62 12.91 -30.34
CA GLU A 15 -29.15 13.45 -29.08
C GLU A 15 -29.20 12.38 -27.98
N THR A 16 -29.70 11.17 -28.31
CA THR A 16 -29.68 10.01 -27.38
C THR A 16 -28.28 9.55 -26.99
N ARG A 17 -27.30 9.61 -27.91
CA ARG A 17 -25.90 9.25 -27.64
C ARG A 17 -25.18 10.30 -26.80
N ASN A 18 -25.55 11.57 -26.93
CA ASN A 18 -25.04 12.65 -26.09
C ASN A 18 -25.62 12.58 -24.67
N GLU A 19 -26.90 12.23 -24.50
CA GLU A 19 -27.52 12.04 -23.19
C GLU A 19 -26.95 10.81 -22.45
N GLU A 20 -26.76 9.67 -23.12
CA GLU A 20 -26.11 8.48 -22.54
C GLU A 20 -24.64 8.74 -22.12
N ALA A 21 -23.89 9.51 -22.91
CA ALA A 21 -22.52 9.88 -22.59
C ALA A 21 -22.41 10.85 -21.39
N THR A 22 -23.36 11.80 -21.27
CA THR A 22 -23.41 12.71 -20.13
C THR A 22 -23.73 12.00 -18.82
N ASP A 23 -24.58 10.97 -18.86
CA ASP A 23 -24.92 10.17 -17.69
C ASP A 23 -23.74 9.30 -17.22
N GLU A 24 -23.00 8.67 -18.13
CA GLU A 24 -21.80 7.89 -17.76
C GLU A 24 -20.70 8.77 -17.17
N GLU A 25 -20.41 9.93 -17.77
CA GLU A 25 -19.41 10.88 -17.27
C GLU A 25 -19.81 11.44 -15.89
N ASP A 26 -21.07 11.79 -15.68
CA ASP A 26 -21.58 12.25 -14.39
C ASP A 26 -21.57 11.16 -13.31
N LEU A 27 -21.85 9.91 -13.69
CA LEU A 27 -21.73 8.76 -12.78
C LEU A 27 -20.27 8.48 -12.42
N ILE A 28 -19.35 8.57 -13.38
CA ILE A 28 -17.89 8.46 -13.15
C ILE A 28 -17.41 9.61 -12.25
N GLN A 29 -17.90 10.82 -12.47
CA GLN A 29 -17.55 12.00 -11.69
C GLN A 29 -18.12 11.93 -10.26
N ARG A 30 -19.38 11.50 -10.09
CA ARG A 30 -19.99 11.24 -8.77
C ARG A 30 -19.26 10.14 -8.01
N ARG A 31 -18.87 9.04 -8.69
CA ARG A 31 -18.06 7.97 -8.10
C ARG A 31 -16.68 8.47 -7.68
N SER A 32 -16.05 9.30 -8.51
CA SER A 32 -14.76 9.94 -8.21
C SER A 32 -14.85 10.88 -7.01
N ASN A 33 -15.93 11.67 -6.90
CA ASN A 33 -16.18 12.58 -5.78
C ASN A 33 -16.46 11.83 -4.47
N LEU A 34 -17.19 10.71 -4.50
CA LEU A 34 -17.40 9.84 -3.33
C LEU A 34 -16.09 9.22 -2.85
N ILE A 35 -15.24 8.76 -3.78
CA ILE A 35 -13.90 8.26 -3.47
C ILE A 35 -13.05 9.39 -2.86
N TYR A 36 -13.12 10.59 -3.40
CA TYR A 36 -12.33 11.74 -2.93
C TYR A 36 -12.79 12.27 -1.56
N ASP A 37 -14.10 12.38 -1.28
CA ASP A 37 -14.62 12.82 0.02
C ASP A 37 -14.37 11.76 1.11
N THR A 38 -14.58 10.48 0.79
CA THR A 38 -14.23 9.38 1.69
C THR A 38 -12.73 9.35 1.99
N ALA A 39 -11.89 9.53 0.97
CA ALA A 39 -10.45 9.64 1.13
C ALA A 39 -10.04 10.87 1.95
N SER A 40 -10.71 12.02 1.79
CA SER A 40 -10.48 13.24 2.58
C SER A 40 -10.80 13.04 4.07
N ARG A 41 -11.89 12.34 4.39
CA ARG A 41 -12.26 11.98 5.76
C ARG A 41 -11.26 10.99 6.38
N ILE A 42 -10.85 9.97 5.62
CA ILE A 42 -9.82 9.01 6.06
C ILE A 42 -8.46 9.72 6.25
N ARG A 43 -8.08 10.63 5.36
CA ARG A 43 -6.82 11.40 5.42
C ARG A 43 -6.75 12.30 6.64
N ARG A 44 -7.87 12.86 7.09
CA ARG A 44 -7.95 13.62 8.35
C ARG A 44 -7.74 12.74 9.59
N ASN A 45 -8.25 11.50 9.58
CA ASN A 45 -7.98 10.53 10.65
C ASN A 45 -6.59 9.86 10.56
N ALA A 46 -5.97 9.83 9.38
CA ALA A 46 -4.66 9.22 9.14
C ALA A 46 -3.47 10.18 9.35
N LYS A 47 -3.71 11.41 9.83
CA LYS A 47 -2.69 12.43 10.07
C LYS A 47 -1.74 11.98 11.21
N GLY A 48 -0.80 11.09 10.87
CA GLY A 48 0.22 10.54 11.77
C GLY A 48 0.57 9.05 11.54
N ASN A 49 -0.39 8.26 11.06
CA ASN A 49 -0.31 6.79 11.00
C ASN A 49 -0.29 6.21 9.57
N HIS A 50 0.33 6.89 8.61
CA HIS A 50 0.56 6.30 7.28
C HIS A 50 1.67 5.24 7.35
N CYS A 51 1.63 4.26 6.45
CA CYS A 51 2.67 3.23 6.35
C CYS A 51 4.06 3.86 6.22
N LYS A 52 4.96 3.53 7.15
CA LYS A 52 6.33 4.06 7.20
C LYS A 52 7.25 3.11 7.97
N LYS A 53 8.55 3.30 7.75
CA LYS A 53 9.62 2.66 8.53
C LYS A 53 9.65 3.29 9.94
N GLN A 54 9.64 2.47 10.98
CA GLN A 54 9.77 2.85 12.38
C GLN A 54 10.98 2.17 13.03
N SER A 55 11.54 2.79 14.07
CA SER A 55 12.69 2.22 14.80
C SER A 55 12.23 1.00 15.59
N LEU A 56 12.99 -0.08 15.44
CA LEU A 56 12.87 -1.32 16.20
C LEU A 56 14.29 -1.83 16.41
N TYR A 57 14.72 -1.86 17.66
CA TYR A 57 15.98 -2.50 18.06
C TYR A 57 15.66 -3.92 18.53
N VAL A 58 16.46 -4.89 18.08
CA VAL A 58 16.31 -6.30 18.43
C VAL A 58 17.59 -6.78 19.09
N GLU A 59 17.48 -7.27 20.32
CA GLU A 59 18.54 -8.04 20.96
C GLU A 59 18.40 -9.52 20.57
N PHE A 60 19.49 -10.17 20.18
CA PHE A 60 19.44 -11.59 19.80
C PHE A 60 19.06 -12.48 20.98
N LYS A 61 19.35 -12.06 22.20
CA LYS A 61 18.95 -12.74 23.43
C LYS A 61 17.43 -12.82 23.59
N ASP A 62 16.71 -11.75 23.24
CA ASP A 62 15.25 -11.70 23.40
C ASP A 62 14.52 -12.68 22.47
N ILE A 63 15.14 -13.06 21.36
CA ILE A 63 14.63 -14.03 20.40
C ILE A 63 15.34 -15.41 20.50
N GLY A 64 16.21 -15.60 21.49
CA GLY A 64 16.92 -16.86 21.75
C GLY A 64 17.99 -17.22 20.70
N TRP A 65 18.53 -16.23 20.01
CA TRP A 65 19.58 -16.39 19.00
C TRP A 65 20.99 -16.13 19.55
N ASP A 66 21.11 -15.72 20.81
CA ASP A 66 22.39 -15.50 21.51
C ASP A 66 23.19 -16.79 21.77
N SER A 67 22.56 -17.97 21.59
CA SER A 67 23.24 -19.26 21.69
C SER A 67 24.17 -19.57 20.51
N TRP A 68 23.90 -18.96 19.34
CA TRP A 68 24.68 -19.18 18.13
C TRP A 68 25.21 -17.89 17.50
N ILE A 69 24.56 -16.73 17.69
CA ILE A 69 25.11 -15.43 17.29
C ILE A 69 25.95 -14.87 18.43
N LEU A 70 27.24 -14.69 18.17
CA LEU A 70 28.22 -14.15 19.11
C LEU A 70 28.31 -12.63 19.06
N ALA A 71 28.20 -12.03 17.86
CA ALA A 71 28.23 -10.59 17.68
C ALA A 71 27.50 -10.14 16.40
N PRO A 72 26.88 -8.94 16.39
CA PRO A 72 26.66 -8.05 17.54
C PRO A 72 25.65 -8.64 18.54
N PRO A 73 25.47 -8.08 19.75
CA PRO A 73 24.44 -8.55 20.70
C PRO A 73 23.00 -8.22 20.25
N GLY A 74 22.85 -7.20 19.41
CA GLY A 74 21.60 -6.74 18.85
C GLY A 74 21.82 -5.74 17.72
N TYR A 75 20.75 -5.35 17.04
CA TYR A 75 20.82 -4.46 15.87
C TYR A 75 19.50 -3.69 15.63
N ASP A 76 19.59 -2.60 14.87
CA ASP A 76 18.42 -1.84 14.41
C ASP A 76 17.76 -2.55 13.22
N ALA A 77 16.80 -3.43 13.51
CA ALA A 77 16.02 -4.14 12.50
C ALA A 77 15.05 -3.21 11.76
N PHE A 78 14.49 -2.24 12.49
CA PHE A 78 13.34 -1.43 12.08
C PHE A 78 12.09 -2.27 11.77
N GLU A 79 10.94 -1.62 11.69
CA GLU A 79 9.69 -2.26 11.29
C GLU A 79 8.89 -1.38 10.34
N CYS A 80 7.93 -2.00 9.63
CA CYS A 80 6.96 -1.26 8.84
C CYS A 80 5.63 -1.22 9.56
N ALA A 81 5.16 -0.01 9.86
CA ALA A 81 3.96 0.19 10.63
C ALA A 81 3.14 1.38 10.11
N GLY A 82 1.85 1.36 10.40
CA GLY A 82 0.87 2.32 9.92
C GLY A 82 -0.15 1.70 8.97
N VAL A 83 -0.99 2.56 8.40
CA VAL A 83 -2.20 2.19 7.65
C VAL A 83 -2.03 2.50 6.17
N CYS A 84 -2.43 1.56 5.32
CA CYS A 84 -2.56 1.74 3.88
C CYS A 84 -3.97 2.26 3.55
N SER A 85 -4.11 3.59 3.51
CA SER A 85 -5.36 4.27 3.14
C SER A 85 -5.29 4.89 1.76
N TYR A 86 -6.38 4.81 1.00
CA TYR A 86 -6.47 5.49 -0.29
C TYR A 86 -6.49 7.03 -0.12
N PRO A 87 -5.85 7.80 -1.00
CA PRO A 87 -4.98 7.36 -2.10
C PRO A 87 -3.62 6.86 -1.60
N LEU A 88 -3.21 5.68 -2.08
CA LEU A 88 -1.87 5.16 -1.79
C LEU A 88 -0.83 6.04 -2.52
N THR A 89 0.08 6.66 -1.77
CA THR A 89 1.12 7.53 -2.34
C THR A 89 2.15 6.72 -3.11
N LYS A 90 2.69 7.29 -4.21
CA LYS A 90 3.70 6.63 -5.07
C LYS A 90 4.94 6.14 -4.29
N HIS A 91 5.32 6.82 -3.21
CA HIS A 91 6.43 6.43 -2.34
C HIS A 91 6.26 5.07 -1.66
N LEU A 92 5.02 4.58 -1.50
CA LEU A 92 4.71 3.26 -0.94
C LEU A 92 4.74 2.15 -2.00
N THR A 93 5.12 2.51 -3.23
CA THR A 93 5.23 1.65 -4.43
C THR A 93 4.09 0.63 -4.57
N PRO A 94 2.80 1.01 -4.37
CA PRO A 94 1.73 0.03 -4.23
C PRO A 94 1.55 -0.80 -5.51
N THR A 95 1.29 -2.09 -5.35
CA THR A 95 0.89 -2.94 -6.49
C THR A 95 -0.51 -2.53 -6.97
N LYS A 96 -0.84 -2.85 -8.23
CA LYS A 96 -2.21 -2.65 -8.73
C LYS A 96 -3.23 -3.38 -7.84
N HIS A 97 -2.87 -4.58 -7.36
CA HIS A 97 -3.71 -5.35 -6.43
C HIS A 97 -3.92 -4.61 -5.10
N ALA A 98 -2.87 -4.05 -4.48
CA ALA A 98 -2.99 -3.28 -3.25
C ALA A 98 -3.93 -2.07 -3.40
N ILE A 99 -3.90 -1.41 -4.56
CA ILE A 99 -4.83 -0.31 -4.89
C ILE A 99 -6.27 -0.83 -4.95
N VAL A 100 -6.53 -1.88 -5.73
CA VAL A 100 -7.88 -2.49 -5.87
C VAL A 100 -8.39 -2.97 -4.52
N GLN A 101 -7.59 -3.70 -3.76
CA GLN A 101 -7.93 -4.22 -2.44
C GLN A 101 -8.27 -3.09 -1.45
N THR A 102 -7.48 -2.01 -1.45
CA THR A 102 -7.76 -0.83 -0.60
C THR A 102 -9.08 -0.16 -1.01
N LEU A 103 -9.36 -0.04 -2.30
CA LEU A 103 -10.63 0.50 -2.80
C LEU A 103 -11.83 -0.39 -2.44
N VAL A 104 -11.71 -1.71 -2.57
CA VAL A 104 -12.76 -2.66 -2.16
C VAL A 104 -12.98 -2.59 -0.65
N SER A 105 -11.91 -2.54 0.14
CA SER A 105 -11.98 -2.44 1.60
C SER A 105 -12.67 -1.15 2.08
N ILE A 106 -12.48 -0.02 1.37
CA ILE A 106 -13.18 1.24 1.68
C ILE A 106 -14.69 1.11 1.45
N ASN A 107 -15.10 0.48 0.35
CA ASN A 107 -16.52 0.34 0.01
C ASN A 107 -17.21 -0.80 0.77
N SER A 108 -16.48 -1.86 1.11
CA SER A 108 -17.01 -3.07 1.72
C SER A 108 -15.94 -3.77 2.56
N PRO A 109 -15.68 -3.30 3.80
CA PRO A 109 -14.66 -3.87 4.68
C PRO A 109 -14.85 -5.37 4.95
N GLN A 110 -16.08 -5.86 4.91
CA GLN A 110 -16.41 -7.28 5.11
C GLN A 110 -16.00 -8.18 3.93
N ARG A 111 -15.79 -7.60 2.73
CA ARG A 111 -15.39 -8.35 1.54
C ARG A 111 -13.87 -8.41 1.36
N ALA A 112 -13.14 -7.41 1.85
CA ALA A 112 -11.69 -7.36 1.74
C ALA A 112 -11.08 -6.53 2.89
N ALA A 113 -10.01 -7.07 3.46
CA ALA A 113 -9.12 -6.31 4.33
C ALA A 113 -8.37 -5.25 3.52
N ARG A 114 -7.87 -4.20 4.17
CA ARG A 114 -6.97 -3.22 3.54
C ARG A 114 -5.65 -3.89 3.16
N ALA A 115 -4.92 -3.30 2.22
CA ALA A 115 -3.53 -3.67 1.98
C ALA A 115 -2.70 -3.53 3.27
N CYS A 116 -1.68 -4.37 3.43
CA CYS A 116 -0.85 -4.38 4.62
C CYS A 116 0.39 -3.49 4.45
N CYS A 117 0.82 -2.84 5.52
CA CYS A 117 2.10 -2.13 5.55
C CYS A 117 3.21 -3.13 5.86
N VAL A 118 4.10 -3.37 4.91
CA VAL A 118 5.13 -4.41 5.01
C VAL A 118 6.47 -3.94 4.45
N PRO A 119 7.59 -4.58 4.84
CA PRO A 119 8.88 -4.34 4.20
C PRO A 119 8.83 -4.69 2.71
N THR A 120 9.31 -3.78 1.87
CA THR A 120 9.43 -3.99 0.41
C THR A 120 10.87 -4.16 -0.04
N LYS A 121 11.82 -3.76 0.81
CA LYS A 121 13.26 -3.97 0.63
C LYS A 121 13.90 -4.19 1.99
N LEU A 122 14.81 -5.15 2.05
CA LEU A 122 15.58 -5.51 3.23
C LEU A 122 17.08 -5.40 2.91
N ASP A 123 17.86 -4.90 3.85
CA ASP A 123 19.32 -4.80 3.79
C ASP A 123 19.97 -5.85 4.71
N PRO A 124 21.21 -6.29 4.40
CA PRO A 124 21.95 -7.26 5.21
C PRO A 124 22.61 -6.64 6.45
N ILE A 125 23.00 -7.50 7.38
CA ILE A 125 23.96 -7.19 8.46
C ILE A 125 25.16 -8.15 8.43
N SER A 126 26.23 -7.79 9.14
CA SER A 126 27.36 -8.69 9.38
C SER A 126 27.20 -9.40 10.73
N LEU A 127 27.45 -10.71 10.75
CA LEU A 127 27.33 -11.55 11.94
C LEU A 127 28.63 -12.31 12.21
N LEU A 128 28.95 -12.48 13.49
CA LEU A 128 29.86 -13.50 13.98
C LEU A 128 29.01 -14.57 14.68
N TYR A 129 29.08 -15.82 14.22
CA TYR A 129 28.22 -16.88 14.73
C TYR A 129 28.95 -18.22 14.82
N LEU A 130 28.44 -19.12 15.66
CA LEU A 130 28.84 -20.53 15.72
C LEU A 130 28.04 -21.30 14.67
N ASP A 131 28.74 -21.97 13.75
CA ASP A 131 28.10 -22.86 12.79
C ASP A 131 27.75 -24.23 13.41
N GLU A 132 27.14 -25.10 12.61
CA GLU A 132 26.70 -26.44 13.04
C GLU A 132 27.86 -27.34 13.51
N THR A 133 29.11 -27.01 13.14
CA THR A 133 30.32 -27.73 13.57
C THR A 133 30.96 -27.13 14.82
N GLY A 134 30.37 -26.06 15.37
CA GLY A 134 30.90 -25.32 16.51
C GLY A 134 32.07 -24.40 16.15
N VAL A 135 32.31 -24.15 14.86
CA VAL A 135 33.36 -23.24 14.41
C VAL A 135 32.81 -21.81 14.36
N VAL A 136 33.63 -20.88 14.83
CA VAL A 136 33.30 -19.45 14.81
C VAL A 136 33.50 -18.92 13.40
N THR A 137 32.40 -18.52 12.75
CA THR A 137 32.36 -18.06 11.37
C THR A 137 31.89 -16.62 11.28
N TYR A 138 32.61 -15.79 10.51
CA TYR A 138 32.20 -14.43 10.18
C TYR A 138 31.45 -14.39 8.84
N LYS A 139 30.21 -13.90 8.86
CA LYS A 139 29.40 -13.70 7.66
C LYS A 139 29.17 -12.22 7.43
N TYR A 140 29.82 -11.71 6.39
CA TYR A 140 29.76 -10.28 6.04
C TYR A 140 28.36 -9.82 5.61
N LYS A 141 27.61 -10.66 4.90
CA LYS A 141 26.24 -10.36 4.44
C LYS A 141 25.27 -11.47 4.84
N TYR A 142 24.54 -11.21 5.92
CA TYR A 142 23.35 -11.97 6.28
C TYR A 142 22.14 -11.16 5.82
N GLU A 143 21.62 -11.53 4.65
CA GLU A 143 20.54 -10.82 3.94
C GLU A 143 19.21 -10.90 4.70
N GLY A 144 18.33 -9.92 4.45
CA GLY A 144 16.95 -9.96 4.94
C GLY A 144 16.76 -9.50 6.39
N MET A 145 17.71 -8.77 6.97
CA MET A 145 17.72 -8.48 8.41
C MET A 145 17.17 -7.10 8.77
N VAL A 146 17.43 -6.07 7.94
CA VAL A 146 17.11 -4.66 8.24
C VAL A 146 16.08 -4.13 7.25
N VAL A 147 14.99 -3.51 7.71
CA VAL A 147 14.03 -2.85 6.82
C VAL A 147 14.68 -1.63 6.16
N ALA A 148 14.84 -1.66 4.84
CA ALA A 148 15.32 -0.53 4.06
C ALA A 148 14.16 0.37 3.61
N GLU A 149 13.07 -0.26 3.11
CA GLU A 149 11.90 0.43 2.56
C GLU A 149 10.60 -0.26 2.99
N CYS A 150 9.56 0.53 3.20
CA CYS A 150 8.20 0.06 3.50
C CYS A 150 7.25 0.39 2.34
N GLY A 151 6.23 -0.44 2.17
CA GLY A 151 5.18 -0.20 1.19
C GLY A 151 3.88 -0.89 1.53
N CYS A 152 2.87 -0.61 0.71
CA CYS A 152 1.56 -1.24 0.80
C CYS A 152 1.45 -2.40 -0.19
N ARG A 153 1.15 -3.60 0.31
CA ARG A 153 1.05 -4.83 -0.47
C ARG A 153 -0.29 -5.52 -0.25
#